data_AF-A0A235B9Z6-F1
#
_entry.id   AF-A0A235B9Z6-F1
#
_cell.length_a   1.000
_cell.length_b   1.000
_cell.length_c   1.000
_cell.angle_alpha   90.00
_cell.angle_beta   90.00
_cell.angle_gamma   90.00
#
_symmetry.space_group_name_H-M   'P 1'
#
loop_
_entity.id
_entity.type
_entity.pdbx_description
1 polymer ?
#
loop_
_entity_poly.entity_id
_entity_poly.type
_entity_poly.pdbx_seq_one_letter_code
_entity_poly.pdbx_strand_id
1 'polypeptide(L)'
;MAEETVEIVLDSQTHRLLHQLAEREGADLSRLLLDTALDRSCQGELKRAQCLLEEFAKTLKEVVEESETLSRIAPSEKELFLASVDGSLMAYEKMLPRRVAELRTSHDKERDSETD
;
A
#
# COMPACT_ATOMS: atom_id res chain seq x y z
N MET A 1 -19.68 1.28 16.69
CA MET A 1 -19.06 0.68 15.49
C MET A 1 -19.33 -0.81 15.61
N ALA A 2 -19.98 -1.41 14.61
CA ALA A 2 -20.20 -2.85 14.61
C ALA A 2 -18.87 -3.54 14.28
N GLU A 3 -18.49 -4.53 15.08
CA GLU A 3 -17.32 -5.36 14.84
C GLU A 3 -17.74 -6.49 13.88
N GLU A 4 -17.20 -6.50 12.68
CA GLU A 4 -17.39 -7.59 11.72
C GLU A 4 -16.25 -8.60 11.90
N THR A 5 -16.62 -9.82 12.28
CA THR A 5 -15.68 -10.93 12.42
C THR A 5 -15.84 -11.87 11.22
N VAL A 6 -14.72 -12.20 10.57
CA VAL A 6 -14.68 -13.17 9.46
C VAL A 6 -13.99 -14.43 9.95
N GLU A 7 -14.68 -15.56 9.86
CA GLU A 7 -14.12 -16.88 10.16
C GLU A 7 -13.62 -17.53 8.88
N ILE A 8 -12.32 -17.86 8.84
CA ILE A 8 -11.68 -18.50 7.68
C ILE A 8 -11.29 -19.93 8.08
N VAL A 9 -11.91 -20.91 7.43
CA VAL A 9 -11.55 -22.32 7.61
C VAL A 9 -10.51 -22.71 6.57
N LEU A 10 -9.31 -23.06 7.05
CA LEU A 10 -8.20 -23.51 6.23
C LEU A 10 -7.89 -24.97 6.56
N ASP A 11 -7.47 -25.74 5.57
CA ASP A 11 -6.88 -27.04 5.83
C ASP A 11 -5.53 -26.88 6.57
N SER A 12 -5.10 -27.95 7.23
CA SER A 12 -3.92 -27.96 8.11
C SER A 12 -2.59 -27.72 7.36
N GLN A 13 -2.55 -27.96 6.05
CA GLN A 13 -1.37 -27.74 5.23
C GLN A 13 -1.30 -26.27 4.81
N THR A 14 -2.42 -25.72 4.32
CA THR A 14 -2.55 -24.30 3.95
C THR A 14 -2.29 -23.40 5.16
N HIS A 15 -2.85 -23.74 6.33
CA HIS A 15 -2.59 -22.98 7.56
C HIS A 15 -1.10 -22.92 7.94
N ARG A 16 -0.38 -24.05 7.83
CA ARG A 16 1.07 -24.11 8.11
C ARG A 16 1.89 -23.29 7.13
N LEU A 17 1.56 -23.36 5.84
CA LEU A 17 2.27 -22.61 4.81
C LEU A 17 2.10 -21.10 5.00
N LEU A 18 0.89 -20.64 5.35
CA LEU A 18 0.64 -19.22 5.59
C LEU A 18 1.33 -18.73 6.86
N HIS A 19 1.39 -19.55 7.92
CA HIS A 19 2.21 -19.23 9.09
C HIS A 19 3.69 -19.08 8.76
N GLN A 20 4.25 -20.00 7.99
CA GLN A 20 5.65 -19.93 7.55
C GLN A 20 5.92 -18.69 6.69
N LEU A 21 4.95 -18.32 5.84
CA LEU A 21 5.04 -17.12 5.02
C LEU A 21 5.01 -15.85 5.90
N ALA A 22 4.09 -15.79 6.86
CA ALA A 22 3.98 -14.68 7.81
C ALA A 22 5.27 -14.51 8.64
N GLU A 23 5.83 -15.61 9.15
CA GLU A 23 7.11 -15.62 9.86
C GLU A 23 8.26 -15.12 8.98
N ARG A 24 8.32 -15.55 7.72
CA ARG A 24 9.36 -15.14 6.77
C ARG A 24 9.29 -13.64 6.48
N GLU A 25 8.09 -13.08 6.45
CA GLU A 25 7.86 -11.65 6.17
C GLU A 25 7.83 -10.80 7.45
N GLY A 26 8.03 -11.40 8.62
CA GLY A 26 7.94 -10.69 9.91
C GLY A 26 6.56 -10.08 10.18
N ALA A 27 5.52 -10.65 9.56
CA ALA A 27 4.15 -10.18 9.62
C ALA A 27 3.28 -11.04 10.54
N ASP A 28 2.25 -10.45 11.13
CA ASP A 28 1.18 -11.21 11.78
C ASP A 28 0.34 -11.94 10.72
N LEU A 29 0.00 -13.20 10.98
CA LEU A 29 -0.76 -14.02 10.03
C LEU A 29 -2.11 -13.41 9.67
N SER A 30 -2.81 -12.85 10.66
CA SER A 30 -4.13 -12.22 10.46
C SER A 30 -4.02 -11.01 9.55
N ARG A 31 -2.93 -10.24 9.70
CA ARG A 31 -2.64 -9.08 8.88
C ARG A 31 -2.29 -9.46 7.45
N LEU A 32 -1.45 -10.49 7.27
CA LEU A 32 -1.10 -11.03 5.96
C LEU A 32 -2.34 -11.55 5.20
N LEU A 33 -3.24 -12.24 5.90
CA LEU A 33 -4.51 -12.72 5.33
C LEU A 33 -5.41 -11.56 4.90
N LEU A 34 -5.53 -10.53 5.75
CA LEU A 34 -6.32 -9.34 5.45
C LEU A 34 -5.75 -8.60 4.24
N ASP A 35 -4.44 -8.36 4.20
CA ASP A 35 -3.78 -7.67 3.10
C ASP A 35 -3.92 -8.45 1.78
N THR A 36 -3.82 -9.78 1.83
CA THR A 36 -4.03 -10.66 0.66
C THR A 36 -5.49 -10.64 0.19
N ALA A 37 -6.44 -10.64 1.11
CA ALA A 37 -7.87 -10.57 0.79
C ALA A 37 -8.24 -9.20 0.20
N LEU A 38 -7.66 -8.12 0.74
CA LEU A 38 -7.78 -6.77 0.20
C LEU A 38 -7.14 -6.65 -1.18
N ASP A 39 -5.95 -7.19 -1.40
CA ASP A 39 -5.28 -7.13 -2.70
C ASP A 39 -6.05 -7.93 -3.76
N ARG A 40 -6.58 -9.11 -3.42
CA ARG A 40 -7.47 -9.89 -4.31
C ARG A 40 -8.79 -9.20 -4.58
N SER A 41 -9.42 -8.60 -3.58
CA SER A 41 -10.66 -7.84 -3.78
C SER A 41 -10.43 -6.58 -4.62
N CYS A 42 -9.22 -6.04 -4.57
CA CYS A 42 -8.75 -4.93 -5.41
C CYS A 42 -8.09 -5.40 -6.72
N GLN A 43 -8.19 -6.68 -7.11
CA GLN A 43 -7.59 -7.23 -8.34
C GLN A 43 -6.10 -6.92 -8.56
N GLY A 44 -5.32 -6.73 -7.49
CA GLY A 44 -3.91 -6.32 -7.57
C GLY A 44 -3.67 -4.82 -7.80
N GLU A 45 -4.71 -3.99 -7.83
CA GLU A 45 -4.60 -2.54 -7.93
C GLU A 45 -3.93 -1.93 -6.70
N LEU A 46 -4.14 -2.51 -5.53
CA LEU A 46 -3.48 -2.07 -4.30
C LEU A 46 -1.97 -2.27 -4.40
N LYS A 47 -1.54 -3.49 -4.74
CA LYS A 47 -0.13 -3.80 -4.97
C LYS A 47 0.48 -2.94 -6.09
N ARG A 48 -0.27 -2.72 -7.18
CA ARG A 48 0.18 -1.85 -8.27
C ARG A 48 0.36 -0.40 -7.82
N ALA A 49 -0.58 0.12 -7.02
CA ALA A 49 -0.49 1.47 -6.49
C ALA A 49 0.65 1.62 -5.46
N GLN A 50 0.94 0.58 -4.67
CA GLN A 50 2.13 0.55 -3.80
C GLN A 50 3.42 0.64 -4.63
N CYS A 51 3.57 -0.21 -5.66
CA CYS A 51 4.76 -0.17 -6.51
C CYS A 51 4.95 1.20 -7.19
N LEU A 52 3.88 1.82 -7.68
CA LEU A 52 3.97 3.16 -8.29
C LEU A 52 4.40 4.25 -7.30
N LEU A 53 3.98 4.15 -6.04
CA LEU A 53 4.39 5.09 -4.99
C LEU A 53 5.86 4.90 -4.60
N GLU A 54 6.32 3.65 -4.49
CA GLU A 54 7.72 3.33 -4.24
C GLU A 54 8.63 3.82 -5.39
N GLU A 55 8.23 3.58 -6.64
CA GLU A 55 8.94 4.09 -7.82
C GLU A 55 8.99 5.62 -7.84
N PHE A 56 7.86 6.28 -7.56
CA PHE A 56 7.80 7.75 -7.48
C PHE A 56 8.71 8.30 -6.38
N ALA A 57 8.69 7.70 -5.19
CA ALA A 57 9.56 8.10 -4.09
C ALA A 57 11.04 7.91 -4.46
N LYS A 58 11.39 6.80 -5.10
CA LYS A 58 12.74 6.55 -5.59
C LYS A 58 13.18 7.62 -6.60
N THR A 59 12.37 7.91 -7.60
CA THR A 59 12.68 8.95 -8.59
C THR A 59 12.84 10.33 -7.94
N LEU A 60 11.99 10.68 -6.95
CA LEU A 60 12.14 11.93 -6.21
C LEU A 60 13.47 12.01 -5.46
N LYS A 61 13.91 10.91 -4.83
CA LYS A 61 15.20 10.85 -4.14
C LYS A 61 16.36 11.02 -5.12
N GLU A 62 16.33 10.31 -6.24
CA GLU A 62 17.34 10.42 -7.31
C GLU A 62 17.42 11.85 -7.86
N VAL A 63 16.29 12.50 -8.13
CA VAL A 63 16.26 13.92 -8.57
C VAL A 63 16.90 14.84 -7.52
N VAL A 64 16.66 14.61 -6.24
CA VAL A 64 17.24 15.42 -5.16
C VAL A 64 18.74 15.17 -4.99
N GLU A 65 19.20 13.98 -5.33
CA GLU A 65 20.61 13.62 -5.30
C GLU A 65 21.38 14.14 -6.50
N GLU A 66 20.79 14.09 -7.70
CA GLU A 66 21.44 14.40 -8.97
C GLU A 66 21.21 15.83 -9.46
N SER A 67 20.25 16.56 -8.89
CA SER A 67 19.94 17.91 -9.36
C SER A 67 21.05 18.92 -9.03
N GLU A 68 21.68 19.43 -10.09
CA GLU A 68 22.60 20.57 -10.01
C GLU A 68 21.93 21.82 -9.44
N THR A 69 20.61 21.98 -9.60
CA THR A 69 19.83 23.10 -9.05
C THR A 69 19.69 22.99 -7.53
N LEU A 70 19.58 21.75 -7.01
CA LEU A 70 19.47 21.47 -5.58
C LEU A 70 20.85 21.32 -4.90
N SER A 71 21.95 21.32 -5.67
CA SER A 71 23.33 21.29 -5.15
C SER A 71 23.69 22.46 -4.22
N ARG A 72 22.92 23.55 -4.26
CA ARG A 72 23.10 24.75 -3.43
C ARG A 72 22.33 24.72 -2.11
N ILE A 73 21.50 23.70 -1.91
CA ILE A 73 20.68 23.53 -0.71
C ILE A 73 21.56 22.99 0.41
N ALA A 74 21.32 23.45 1.64
CA ALA A 74 22.11 22.97 2.77
C ALA A 74 21.86 21.46 2.99
N PRO A 75 22.88 20.67 3.40
CA PRO A 75 22.71 19.24 3.65
C PRO A 75 21.54 18.92 4.59
N SER A 76 21.32 19.75 5.61
CA SER A 76 20.21 19.61 6.56
C SER A 76 18.82 19.81 5.93
N GLU A 77 18.70 20.69 4.94
CA GLU A 77 17.45 20.93 4.21
C GLU A 77 17.15 19.76 3.25
N LYS A 78 18.20 19.18 2.65
CA LYS A 78 18.09 17.96 1.84
C LYS A 78 17.64 16.77 2.69
N GLU A 79 18.20 16.59 3.88
CA GLU A 79 17.77 15.56 4.84
C GLU A 79 16.29 15.73 5.24
N LEU A 80 15.87 16.96 5.54
CA LEU A 80 14.47 17.29 5.87
C LEU A 80 13.51 16.98 4.73
N PHE A 81 13.90 17.26 3.49
CA PHE A 81 13.11 16.93 2.31
C PHE A 81 12.96 15.41 2.15
N LEU A 82 14.07 14.66 2.20
CA LEU A 82 14.05 13.20 2.08
C LEU A 82 13.22 12.55 3.19
N ALA A 83 13.37 13.01 4.44
CA ALA A 83 12.55 12.56 5.56
C ALA A 83 11.05 12.87 5.36
N SER A 84 10.73 14.00 4.71
CA SER A 84 9.34 14.35 4.38
C SER A 84 8.77 13.45 3.28
N VAL A 85 9.57 13.06 2.28
CA VAL A 85 9.18 12.08 1.26
C VAL A 85 8.89 10.73 1.90
N ASP A 86 9.78 10.26 2.78
CA ASP A 86 9.60 8.99 3.49
C ASP A 86 8.37 9.01 4.40
N GLY A 87 8.18 10.09 5.17
CA GLY A 87 6.99 10.26 5.99
C GLY A 87 5.69 10.31 5.18
N SER A 88 5.73 10.92 3.99
CA SER A 88 4.58 10.94 3.07
C SER A 88 4.29 9.55 2.51
N LEU A 89 5.31 8.80 2.11
CA LEU A 89 5.16 7.42 1.61
C LEU A 89 4.49 6.54 2.66
N MET A 90 4.98 6.58 3.91
CA MET A 90 4.39 5.83 5.03
C MET A 90 2.94 6.22 5.31
N ALA A 91 2.58 7.51 5.14
CA ALA A 91 1.21 7.96 5.30
C ALA A 91 0.32 7.43 4.17
N TYR A 92 0.81 7.46 2.93
CA TYR A 92 0.08 6.93 1.77
C TYR A 92 -0.12 5.43 1.86
N GLU A 93 0.90 4.65 2.23
CA GLU A 93 0.77 3.19 2.44
C GLU A 93 -0.36 2.84 3.42
N LYS A 94 -0.51 3.62 4.49
CA LYS A 94 -1.58 3.43 5.49
C LYS A 94 -2.97 3.79 4.96
N MET A 95 -3.05 4.75 4.03
CA MET A 95 -4.32 5.25 3.48
C MET A 95 -4.75 4.55 2.18
N LEU A 96 -3.81 3.96 1.46
CA LEU A 96 -3.99 3.38 0.14
C LEU A 96 -5.07 2.29 0.09
N PRO A 97 -5.14 1.34 1.05
CA PRO A 97 -6.18 0.31 1.02
C PRO A 97 -7.59 0.90 1.05
N ARG A 98 -7.79 1.94 1.86
CA ARG A 98 -9.07 2.65 1.95
C ARG A 98 -9.40 3.40 0.67
N ARG A 99 -8.42 4.08 0.07
CA ARG A 99 -8.63 4.86 -1.16
C ARG A 99 -8.96 3.99 -2.37
N VAL A 100 -8.29 2.85 -2.52
CA VAL A 100 -8.60 1.89 -3.59
C VAL A 100 -10.01 1.33 -3.42
N ALA A 101 -10.42 1.00 -2.19
CA ALA A 101 -11.78 0.57 -1.90
C ALA A 101 -12.83 1.66 -2.22
N GLU A 102 -12.59 2.92 -1.81
CA GLU A 102 -13.48 4.05 -2.11
C GLU A 102 -13.65 4.26 -3.63
N LEU A 103 -12.55 4.27 -4.39
CA LEU A 103 -12.58 4.47 -5.85
C LEU A 103 -13.39 3.40 -6.57
N ARG A 104 -13.26 2.14 -6.15
CA ARG A 104 -14.05 1.05 -6.73
C ARG A 104 -15.54 1.23 -6.44
N THR A 105 -15.92 1.55 -5.21
CA THR A 105 -17.36 1.76 -4.90
C THR A 105 -17.98 2.90 -5.70
N SER A 106 -17.19 3.93 -6.04
CA SER A 106 -17.64 5.01 -6.92
C SER A 106 -17.76 4.52 -8.38
N HIS A 107 -16.79 3.75 -8.86
CA HIS A 107 -16.79 3.22 -10.23
C HIS A 107 -17.91 2.18 -10.47
N ASP A 108 -18.17 1.30 -9.49
CA ASP A 108 -19.27 0.34 -9.55
C ASP A 108 -20.63 1.07 -9.56
N LYS A 109 -20.79 2.16 -8.78
CA LYS A 109 -22.00 3.00 -8.79
C LYS A 109 -22.21 3.75 -10.12
N GLU A 110 -21.13 4.25 -10.73
CA GLU A 110 -21.22 4.93 -12.03
C GLU A 110 -21.63 3.95 -13.15
N ARG A 111 -21.09 2.73 -13.15
CA ARG A 111 -21.47 1.68 -14.12
C ARG A 111 -22.91 1.22 -14.00
N ASP A 112 -23.41 1.06 -12.78
CA ASP A 112 -24.82 0.70 -12.55
C ASP A 112 -25.78 1.82 -13.01
N SER A 113 -25.32 3.08 -13.03
CA SER A 113 -26.11 4.25 -13.47
C SER A 113 -26.14 4.44 -14.99
N GLU A 114 -25.22 3.83 -15.74
CA GLU A 114 -25.16 3.87 -17.22
C GLU A 114 -25.93 2.71 -17.88
N THR A 115 -26.43 1.75 -17.09
CA THR A 115 -27.11 0.54 -17.59
C THR A 115 -28.64 0.59 -17.44
N ASP A 116 -29.20 1.70 -16.93
CA ASP A 116 -30.64 2.03 -16.86
C ASP A 116 -31.04 3.08 -17.93
#